data_AF-A0A6C2TX00-F1
#
_entry.id   AF-A0A6C2TX00-F1
#
_cell.length_a   1.000
_cell.length_b   1.000
_cell.length_c   1.000
_cell.angle_alpha   90.00
_cell.angle_beta   90.00
_cell.angle_gamma   90.00
#
_symmetry.space_group_name_H-M   'P 1'
#
loop_
_entity.id
_entity.type
_entity.pdbx_description
1 polymer ?
#
loop_
_entity_poly.entity_id
_entity_poly.type
_entity_poly.pdbx_seq_one_letter_code
_entity_poly.pdbx_strand_id
1 'polypeptide(L)' 'MATNPAGKGTKTIGINMKADIAQELERRAASMQLSTGAYCKIILGQWLESGKKLQLKEN' A
#
# COMPACT_ATOMS: atom_id res chain seq x y z
N MET A 1 4.48 -22.26 4.16
CA MET A 1 5.09 -20.91 4.06
C MET A 1 4.15 -19.88 4.65
N ALA A 2 4.57 -19.22 5.73
CA ALA A 2 3.92 -18.01 6.24
C ALA A 2 5.05 -17.06 6.69
N THR A 3 5.52 -16.24 5.78
CA THR A 3 6.53 -15.21 6.05
C THR A 3 5.86 -14.00 6.68
N ASN A 4 5.62 -14.03 7.98
CA ASN A 4 5.25 -12.83 8.73
C ASN A 4 6.50 -12.23 9.38
N PRO A 5 6.89 -11.00 9.01
CA PRO A 5 7.50 -10.07 9.94
C PRO A 5 6.46 -8.99 10.29
N ALA A 6 5.24 -9.39 10.65
CA ALA A 6 4.32 -8.47 11.31
C ALA A 6 4.84 -8.27 12.75
N GLY A 7 5.65 -7.22 12.95
CA GLY A 7 6.27 -6.92 14.24
C GLY A 7 5.24 -6.85 15.38
N LYS A 8 5.67 -7.21 16.60
CA LYS A 8 4.89 -7.17 17.83
C LYS A 8 4.18 -5.81 17.96
N GLY A 9 2.84 -5.80 17.93
CA GLY A 9 2.01 -4.58 18.00
C GLY A 9 1.41 -4.11 16.68
N THR A 10 1.68 -4.79 15.56
CA THR A 10 1.02 -4.48 14.29
C THR A 10 -0.37 -5.15 14.20
N LYS A 11 -1.36 -4.42 13.66
CA LYS A 11 -2.69 -4.96 13.33
C LYS A 11 -2.81 -5.10 11.83
N THR A 12 -3.34 -6.25 11.39
CA THR A 12 -3.65 -6.50 9.98
C THR A 12 -5.01 -5.91 9.67
N ILE A 13 -5.12 -5.16 8.57
CA ILE A 13 -6.37 -4.56 8.11
C ILE A 13 -6.63 -5.06 6.69
N GLY A 14 -7.79 -5.67 6.48
CA GLY A 14 -8.27 -5.98 5.13
C GLY A 14 -8.96 -4.76 4.52
N ILE A 15 -8.62 -4.44 3.27
CA ILE A 15 -9.23 -3.34 2.53
C ILE A 15 -9.94 -3.93 1.33
N ASN A 16 -11.25 -3.72 1.23
CA ASN A 16 -11.99 -4.11 0.04
C ASN A 16 -11.81 -3.04 -1.05
N MET A 17 -11.41 -3.46 -2.25
CA MET A 17 -11.21 -2.57 -3.39
C MET A 17 -11.47 -3.32 -4.70
N LYS A 18 -11.61 -2.56 -5.78
CA LYS A 18 -11.73 -3.15 -7.12
C LYS A 18 -10.41 -3.81 -7.53
N ALA A 19 -10.51 -4.87 -8.32
CA ALA A 19 -9.37 -5.69 -8.73
C ALA A 19 -8.35 -4.92 -9.59
N ASP A 20 -8.82 -4.02 -10.46
CA ASP A 20 -7.98 -3.14 -11.28
C ASP A 20 -7.08 -2.23 -10.43
N ILE A 21 -7.63 -1.64 -9.37
CA ILE A 21 -6.89 -0.81 -8.42
C ILE A 21 -5.87 -1.65 -7.64
N ALA A 22 -6.25 -2.86 -7.21
CA ALA A 22 -5.33 -3.76 -6.50
C ALA A 22 -4.13 -4.14 -7.37
N GLN A 23 -4.37 -4.51 -8.63
CA GLN A 23 -3.31 -4.84 -9.60
C GLN A 23 -2.38 -3.66 -9.86
N GLU A 24 -2.92 -2.45 -9.96
CA GLU A 24 -2.10 -1.25 -10.16
C GLU A 24 -1.21 -0.95 -8.94
N LEU A 25 -1.73 -1.12 -7.72
CA LEU A 25 -0.93 -1.00 -6.49
C LEU A 25 0.20 -2.02 -6.44
N GLU A 26 -0.07 -3.27 -6.83
CA GLU A 26 0.96 -4.31 -6.90
C GLU A 26 2.01 -4.02 -7.96
N ARG A 27 1.60 -3.57 -9.16
CA ARG A 27 2.52 -3.20 -10.25
C ARG A 27 3.47 -2.08 -9.84
N ARG A 28 2.96 -1.04 -9.18
CA ARG A 28 3.77 0.09 -8.70
C ARG A 28 4.66 -0.28 -7.53
N ALA A 29 4.17 -1.10 -6.61
CA ALA A 29 5.01 -1.63 -5.54
C ALA A 29 6.20 -2.41 -6.12
N ALA A 30 5.93 -3.26 -7.12
CA ALA A 30 6.96 -4.04 -7.81
C ALA A 30 7.97 -3.16 -8.56
N SER A 31 7.54 -2.10 -9.27
CA SER A 31 8.46 -1.19 -9.98
C SER A 31 9.40 -0.45 -9.03
N MET A 32 8.96 -0.21 -7.79
CA MET A 32 9.75 0.41 -6.73
C MET A 32 10.53 -0.59 -5.86
N GLN A 33 10.49 -1.89 -6.17
CA GLN A 33 11.09 -2.96 -5.36
C GLN A 33 10.58 -2.99 -3.91
N LEU A 34 9.31 -2.64 -3.70
CA LEU A 34 8.64 -2.65 -2.40
C LEU A 34 7.61 -3.78 -2.32
N SER A 35 7.30 -4.22 -1.09
CA SER A 35 6.09 -5.02 -0.88
C SER A 35 4.83 -4.15 -1.03
N THR A 36 3.74 -4.72 -1.53
CA THR A 36 2.44 -4.01 -1.64
C THR A 36 2.01 -3.40 -0.32
N GLY A 37 2.21 -4.11 0.80
CA GLY A 37 1.91 -3.59 2.13
C GLY A 37 2.77 -2.39 2.55
N ALA A 38 4.06 -2.38 2.19
CA ALA A 38 4.93 -1.22 2.44
C ALA A 38 4.53 -0.02 1.57
N TYR A 39 4.23 -0.27 0.29
CA TYR A 39 3.77 0.76 -0.63
C TYR A 39 2.44 1.39 -0.17
N CYS A 40 1.47 0.57 0.23
CA CYS A 40 0.21 1.04 0.80
C CYS A 40 0.40 1.89 2.06
N LYS A 41 1.34 1.55 2.94
CA LYS A 41 1.66 2.37 4.13
C LYS A 41 2.21 3.74 3.76
N ILE A 42 3.10 3.81 2.75
CA ILE A 42 3.67 5.08 2.27
C ILE A 42 2.56 5.98 1.73
N ILE A 43 1.71 5.45 0.83
CA ILE A 43 0.59 6.20 0.26
C ILE A 43 -0.37 6.68 1.36
N LEU A 44 -0.78 5.79 2.26
CA LEU A 44 -1.70 6.17 3.34
C LEU A 44 -1.09 7.20 4.29
N GLY A 45 0.21 7.12 4.56
CA GLY A 45 0.95 8.12 5.34
C GLY A 45 0.96 9.49 4.65
N GLN A 46 1.34 9.54 3.37
CA GLN A 46 1.31 10.77 2.57
C GLN A 46 -0.10 11.37 2.49
N TRP A 47 -1.13 10.52 2.41
CA TRP A 47 -2.51 10.96 2.42
C TRP A 47 -2.87 11.68 3.73
N LEU A 48 -2.55 11.04 4.86
CA LEU A 48 -2.81 11.60 6.20
C LEU A 48 -2.07 12.93 6.41
N GLU A 49 -0.81 13.02 5.99
CA GLU A 49 -0.01 14.26 6.09
C GLU A 49 -0.54 15.37 5.19
N SER A 50 -1.01 15.04 3.98
CA SER A 50 -1.49 16.04 3.02
C SER A 50 -2.88 16.62 3.36
N GLY A 51 -3.70 15.89 4.10
CA GLY A 51 -5.10 16.23 4.37
C GLY A 51 -6.00 16.29 3.10
N LYS A 52 -5.50 15.87 1.94
CA LYS A 52 -6.17 15.93 0.64
C LYS A 52 -6.18 14.56 -0.01
N LYS A 53 -7.27 14.17 -0.68
CA LYS A 53 -7.36 12.87 -1.38
C LYS A 53 -6.21 12.71 -2.37
N LEU A 54 -5.40 11.65 -2.21
CA LEU A 54 -4.26 11.40 -3.09
C LEU A 54 -4.71 11.07 -4.53
N GLN A 55 -4.00 11.63 -5.50
CA GLN A 55 -4.09 11.20 -6.90
C GLN A 55 -2.89 10.30 -7.23
N LEU A 56 -3.18 9.04 -7.54
CA LEU A 56 -2.18 8.05 -7.94
C LEU A 56 -1.79 8.26 -9.41
N LYS A 57 -1.04 9.33 -9.71
CA LYS A 57 -0.45 9.56 -11.04
C LYS A 57 1.03 9.21 -11.04
N GLU A 58 1.46 8.40 -12.00
CA GLU A 58 2.88 8.27 -12.38
C GLU A 58 3.16 9.29 -13.49
N ASN A 59 4.34 9.90 -13.48
CA ASN A 59 4.86 10.74 -14.57
C ASN A 59 5.61 9.88 -15.59
#